data_AF-A0A2N3E208-F1
#
_entry.id   AF-A0A2N3E208-F1
#
_cell.length_a   1.000
_cell.length_b   1.000
_cell.length_c   1.000
_cell.angle_alpha   90.00
_cell.angle_beta   90.00
_cell.angle_gamma   90.00
#
_symmetry.space_group_name_H-M   'P 1'
#
loop_
_entity.id
_entity.type
_entity.pdbx_description
1 polymer ?
#
loop_
_entity_poly.entity_id
_entity_poly.type
_entity_poly.pdbx_seq_one_letter_code
_entity_poly.pdbx_strand_id
1 'polypeptide(L)'
;MTEIRQITKDNAYDAVAPDDFPAMMEVDRYNARSTAFDKIISATHDHFWDPLDVKYIDFTEPFDLENQMIMPEEMVPELKLPCVQALDRKSQVKLANESARWALSSILHGEQGALNLSASLCHILRDPGAQEYAANQTREEARHVTAFAKYVQARWGKPLPVGTTLGGLLTDIVRAPEVYKKIVGMQMLVEGLAMGAFATLYAKSNDPLLVKLTQLVMTDEAFHHKFGKIWADRTIPNLSQEEQNIIEDWAAECFQTLLFNLVNPEQKQVIYGEFGLDWQK
;
A
#
# COMPACT_ATOMS: atom_id res chain seq x y z
N MET A 1 -14.26 -6.90 27.48
CA MET A 1 -13.42 -6.87 26.26
C MET A 1 -13.03 -8.30 25.99
N THR A 2 -13.25 -8.81 24.79
CA THR A 2 -12.73 -10.12 24.38
C THR A 2 -11.21 -10.08 24.49
N GLU A 3 -10.59 -11.11 25.05
CA GLU A 3 -9.14 -11.19 25.17
C GLU A 3 -8.50 -11.16 23.77
N ILE A 4 -7.43 -10.37 23.59
CA ILE A 4 -6.74 -10.26 22.30
C ILE A 4 -6.07 -11.61 22.02
N ARG A 5 -6.53 -12.32 20.98
CA ARG A 5 -5.93 -13.59 20.56
C ARG A 5 -4.81 -13.33 19.55
N GLN A 6 -3.57 -13.35 20.01
CA GLN A 6 -2.41 -13.36 19.11
C GLN A 6 -2.24 -14.75 18.49
N ILE A 7 -2.17 -14.82 17.16
CA ILE A 7 -1.93 -16.06 16.42
C ILE A 7 -0.59 -15.93 15.72
N THR A 8 0.48 -16.10 16.48
CA THR A 8 1.85 -16.16 15.97
C THR A 8 2.61 -17.26 16.70
N LYS A 9 3.47 -18.02 16.00
CA LYS A 9 4.21 -19.17 16.56
C LYS A 9 5.73 -18.99 16.55
N ASP A 10 6.21 -17.82 16.12
CA ASP A 10 7.64 -17.48 16.12
C ASP A 10 7.87 -16.22 16.96
N ASN A 11 8.81 -16.31 17.91
CA ASN A 11 9.11 -15.26 18.87
C ASN A 11 9.62 -13.95 18.22
N ALA A 12 10.12 -14.00 16.99
CA ALA A 12 10.53 -12.82 16.23
C ALA A 12 9.35 -11.86 15.97
N TYR A 13 8.11 -12.34 16.11
CA TYR A 13 6.88 -11.57 15.92
C TYR A 13 6.09 -11.39 17.22
N ASP A 14 6.67 -11.76 18.35
CA ASP A 14 6.08 -11.45 19.66
C ASP A 14 5.93 -9.94 19.78
N ALA A 15 4.78 -9.52 20.30
CA ALA A 15 4.46 -8.13 20.51
C ALA A 15 3.89 -7.88 21.90
N VAL A 16 4.11 -6.65 22.36
CA VAL A 16 3.58 -6.13 23.62
C VAL A 16 2.40 -5.21 23.35
N ALA A 17 1.62 -4.90 24.37
CA ALA A 17 0.56 -3.91 24.25
C ALA A 17 1.16 -2.52 23.95
N PRO A 18 0.51 -1.65 23.15
CA PRO A 18 1.03 -0.31 22.87
C PRO A 18 1.26 0.58 24.11
N ASP A 19 0.61 0.30 25.23
CA ASP A 19 0.80 1.01 26.50
C ASP A 19 1.84 0.36 27.42
N ASP A 20 2.38 -0.81 27.06
CA ASP A 20 3.40 -1.54 27.82
C ASP A 20 4.83 -1.22 27.35
N PHE A 21 5.19 0.05 27.35
CA PHE A 21 6.56 0.47 27.05
C PHE A 21 7.63 -0.13 27.99
N PRO A 22 7.38 -0.38 29.30
CA PRO A 22 8.36 -1.03 30.17
C PRO A 22 8.90 -2.36 29.64
N ALA A 23 8.07 -3.16 28.97
CA ALA A 23 8.48 -4.44 28.36
C ALA A 23 9.57 -4.28 27.27
N MET A 24 9.65 -3.11 26.63
CA MET A 24 10.68 -2.80 25.63
C MET A 24 12.06 -2.52 26.24
N MET A 25 12.12 -2.31 27.55
CA MET A 25 13.34 -2.02 28.33
C MET A 25 13.79 -3.21 29.19
N GLU A 26 13.13 -4.37 29.08
CA GLU A 26 13.57 -5.57 29.77
C GLU A 26 14.97 -6.00 29.30
N VAL A 27 15.87 -6.28 30.25
CA VAL A 27 17.30 -6.48 29.95
C VAL A 27 17.53 -7.68 29.02
N ASP A 28 16.80 -8.78 29.22
CA ASP A 28 16.97 -10.00 28.42
C ASP A 28 16.58 -9.79 26.95
N ARG A 29 15.71 -8.82 26.66
CA ARG A 29 15.28 -8.46 25.30
C ARG A 29 16.46 -8.09 24.42
N TYR A 30 17.45 -7.36 24.95
CA TYR A 30 18.60 -6.89 24.16
C TYR A 30 19.45 -8.05 23.62
N ASN A 31 19.42 -9.21 24.27
CA ASN A 31 20.14 -10.42 23.84
C ASN A 31 19.28 -11.37 22.99
N ALA A 32 18.01 -11.04 22.74
CA ALA A 32 17.05 -11.90 22.05
C ALA A 32 16.87 -11.56 20.55
N ARG A 33 17.73 -10.70 19.98
CA ARG A 33 17.63 -10.24 18.58
C ARG A 33 17.74 -11.39 17.59
N SER A 34 16.67 -11.65 16.84
CA SER A 34 16.68 -12.58 15.72
C SER A 34 17.53 -12.08 14.55
N THR A 35 18.16 -13.00 13.82
CA THR A 35 18.88 -12.70 12.57
C THR A 35 17.99 -12.89 11.34
N ALA A 36 16.68 -13.09 11.53
CA ALA A 36 15.75 -13.46 10.46
C ALA A 36 15.64 -12.38 9.37
N PHE A 37 15.88 -11.12 9.75
CA PHE A 37 15.66 -9.95 8.90
C PHE A 37 16.96 -9.28 8.42
N ASP A 38 18.13 -9.69 8.91
CA ASP A 38 19.43 -9.03 8.65
C ASP A 38 19.74 -8.87 7.17
N LYS A 39 19.47 -9.91 6.38
CA LYS A 39 19.69 -9.88 4.92
C LYS A 39 18.74 -8.91 4.22
N ILE A 40 17.51 -8.78 4.72
CA ILE A 40 16.51 -7.89 4.14
C ILE A 40 16.90 -6.44 4.47
N ILE A 41 17.22 -6.17 5.73
CA ILE A 41 17.68 -4.86 6.20
C ILE A 41 18.94 -4.44 5.44
N SER A 42 19.94 -5.31 5.30
CA SER A 42 21.19 -4.96 4.64
C SER A 42 21.02 -4.64 3.15
N ALA A 43 20.06 -5.31 2.48
CA ALA A 43 19.81 -5.11 1.05
C ALA A 43 19.26 -3.71 0.74
N THR A 44 18.63 -3.03 1.71
CA THR A 44 17.98 -1.73 1.50
C THR A 44 18.97 -0.62 1.15
N HIS A 45 20.23 -0.77 1.58
CA HIS A 45 21.31 0.13 1.21
C HIS A 45 21.64 0.09 -0.29
N ASP A 46 21.46 -1.06 -0.95
CA ASP A 46 21.87 -1.24 -2.35
C ASP A 46 20.91 -0.54 -3.34
N HIS A 47 19.68 -0.27 -2.92
CA HIS A 47 18.62 0.32 -3.77
C HIS A 47 18.05 1.62 -3.22
N PHE A 48 18.76 2.28 -2.30
CA PHE A 48 18.31 3.55 -1.75
C PHE A 48 18.10 4.63 -2.83
N TRP A 49 16.97 5.33 -2.72
CA TRP A 49 16.62 6.49 -3.54
C TRP A 49 15.96 7.61 -2.73
N ASP A 50 16.03 8.85 -3.20
CA ASP A 50 15.48 10.01 -2.50
C ASP A 50 14.47 10.76 -3.40
N PRO A 51 13.17 10.83 -3.05
CA PRO A 51 12.17 11.59 -3.81
C PRO A 51 12.38 13.11 -3.76
N LEU A 52 13.36 13.61 -2.99
CA LEU A 52 13.72 15.03 -2.93
C LEU A 52 14.96 15.37 -3.76
N ASP A 53 15.63 14.37 -4.33
CA ASP A 53 16.86 14.54 -5.10
C ASP A 53 16.61 14.22 -6.58
N VAL A 54 16.78 15.24 -7.43
CA VAL A 54 16.58 15.17 -8.88
C VAL A 54 17.46 14.15 -9.58
N LYS A 55 18.54 13.66 -8.93
CA LYS A 55 19.35 12.56 -9.49
C LYS A 55 18.57 11.23 -9.58
N TYR A 56 17.53 11.05 -8.76
CA TYR A 56 16.68 9.87 -8.79
C TYR A 56 15.41 10.11 -9.62
N ILE A 57 14.74 11.23 -9.38
CA ILE A 57 13.47 11.57 -10.01
C ILE A 57 13.22 13.08 -10.03
N ASP A 58 12.90 13.63 -11.20
CA ASP A 58 12.57 15.05 -11.38
C ASP A 58 11.08 15.23 -11.64
N PHE A 59 10.33 15.65 -10.61
CA PHE A 59 8.89 15.87 -10.71
C PHE A 59 8.49 17.07 -11.57
N THR A 60 9.46 17.83 -12.12
CA THR A 60 9.18 18.93 -13.06
C THR A 60 9.05 18.47 -14.50
N GLU A 61 9.38 17.21 -14.81
CA GLU A 61 9.23 16.64 -16.15
C GLU A 61 7.78 16.81 -16.66
N PRO A 62 7.57 17.44 -17.83
CA PRO A 62 6.24 17.76 -18.32
C PRO A 62 5.53 16.53 -18.87
N PHE A 63 4.20 16.50 -18.73
CA PHE A 63 3.33 15.56 -19.41
C PHE A 63 2.05 16.28 -19.85
N ASP A 64 1.62 16.07 -21.09
CA ASP A 64 0.47 16.76 -21.67
C ASP A 64 -0.86 16.08 -21.28
N LEU A 65 -1.34 16.36 -20.07
CA LEU A 65 -2.60 15.82 -19.55
C LEU A 65 -3.84 16.28 -20.32
N GLU A 66 -3.74 17.31 -21.16
CA GLU A 66 -4.88 17.78 -21.95
C GLU A 66 -5.13 16.91 -23.19
N ASN A 67 -4.06 16.34 -23.76
CA ASN A 67 -4.15 15.61 -25.02
C ASN A 67 -3.67 14.15 -24.93
N GLN A 68 -2.99 13.75 -23.85
CA GLN A 68 -2.47 12.40 -23.64
C GLN A 68 -3.06 11.76 -22.38
N MET A 69 -3.41 10.48 -22.47
CA MET A 69 -3.88 9.69 -21.34
C MET A 69 -2.70 9.08 -20.59
N ILE A 70 -2.68 9.14 -19.25
CA ILE A 70 -1.64 8.48 -18.42
C ILE A 70 -1.64 6.96 -18.63
N MET A 71 -2.81 6.37 -18.79
CA MET A 71 -2.97 4.94 -19.06
C MET A 71 -3.49 4.74 -20.49
N PRO A 72 -3.15 3.61 -21.15
CA PRO A 72 -3.72 3.27 -22.45
C PRO A 72 -5.25 3.19 -22.40
N GLU A 73 -5.91 3.54 -23.50
CA GLU A 73 -7.37 3.60 -23.60
C GLU A 73 -8.05 2.26 -23.23
N GLU A 74 -7.43 1.14 -23.59
CA GLU A 74 -7.92 -0.20 -23.24
C GLU A 74 -7.94 -0.50 -21.74
N MET A 75 -7.14 0.24 -20.96
CA MET A 75 -7.04 0.13 -19.49
C MET A 75 -8.02 1.06 -18.76
N VAL A 76 -8.86 1.82 -19.48
CA VAL A 76 -9.87 2.72 -18.91
C VAL A 76 -11.27 2.22 -19.30
N PRO A 77 -11.88 1.33 -18.50
CA PRO A 77 -13.18 0.74 -18.81
C PRO A 77 -14.28 1.79 -19.04
N GLU A 78 -14.21 2.93 -18.35
CA GLU A 78 -15.19 4.03 -18.46
C GLU A 78 -15.32 4.55 -19.90
N LEU A 79 -14.26 4.52 -20.71
CA LEU A 79 -14.28 4.98 -22.10
C LEU A 79 -15.17 4.13 -23.02
N LYS A 80 -15.53 2.91 -22.58
CA LYS A 80 -16.44 2.01 -23.32
C LYS A 80 -17.91 2.30 -23.05
N LEU A 81 -18.22 3.17 -22.09
CA LEU A 81 -19.61 3.49 -21.72
C LEU A 81 -20.24 4.47 -22.71
N PRO A 82 -21.50 4.27 -23.15
CA PRO A 82 -22.16 5.17 -24.10
C PRO A 82 -22.23 6.63 -23.64
N CYS A 83 -22.41 6.86 -22.33
CA CYS A 83 -22.45 8.20 -21.74
C CYS A 83 -21.09 8.92 -21.85
N VAL A 84 -19.98 8.18 -21.80
CA VAL A 84 -18.62 8.72 -21.96
C VAL A 84 -18.26 8.88 -23.44
N GLN A 85 -18.68 7.95 -24.30
CA GLN A 85 -18.48 8.05 -25.76
C GLN A 85 -19.21 9.25 -26.38
N ALA A 86 -20.28 9.73 -25.73
CA ALA A 86 -20.99 10.94 -26.12
C ALA A 86 -20.21 12.24 -25.82
N LEU A 87 -19.18 12.18 -24.96
CA LEU A 87 -18.29 13.31 -24.69
C LEU A 87 -17.33 13.54 -25.86
N ASP A 88 -16.88 14.78 -26.05
CA ASP A 88 -15.82 15.08 -27.01
C ASP A 88 -14.49 14.43 -26.60
N ARG A 89 -13.55 14.30 -27.55
CA ARG A 89 -12.28 13.58 -27.30
C ARG A 89 -11.44 14.20 -26.18
N LYS A 90 -11.42 15.52 -26.02
CA LYS A 90 -10.67 16.17 -24.93
C LYS A 90 -11.29 15.85 -23.57
N SER A 91 -12.63 15.87 -23.50
CA SER A 91 -13.37 15.46 -22.30
C SER A 91 -13.13 13.99 -21.95
N GLN A 92 -13.03 13.10 -22.95
CA GLN A 92 -12.66 11.68 -22.72
C GLN A 92 -11.24 11.52 -22.18
N VAL A 93 -10.25 12.24 -22.75
CA VAL A 93 -8.86 12.22 -22.24
C VAL A 93 -8.81 12.72 -20.79
N LYS A 94 -9.49 13.84 -20.51
CA LYS A 94 -9.54 14.40 -19.16
C LYS A 94 -10.20 13.45 -18.16
N LEU A 95 -11.33 12.81 -18.53
CA LEU A 95 -11.98 11.80 -17.67
C LEU A 95 -11.03 10.63 -17.39
N ALA A 96 -10.35 10.10 -18.42
CA ALA A 96 -9.38 9.03 -18.26
C ALA A 96 -8.25 9.42 -17.29
N ASN A 97 -7.76 10.66 -17.39
CA ASN A 97 -6.71 11.18 -16.50
C ASN A 97 -7.21 11.42 -15.07
N GLU A 98 -8.46 11.84 -14.86
CA GLU A 98 -9.02 11.90 -13.51
C GLU A 98 -9.30 10.50 -12.91
N SER A 99 -9.67 9.50 -13.73
CA SER A 99 -9.71 8.10 -13.29
C SER A 99 -8.32 7.60 -12.88
N ALA A 100 -7.26 7.98 -13.61
CA ALA A 100 -5.88 7.68 -13.20
C ALA A 100 -5.51 8.40 -11.89
N ARG A 101 -5.88 9.69 -11.73
CA ARG A 101 -5.69 10.44 -10.48
C ARG A 101 -6.36 9.76 -9.30
N TRP A 102 -7.56 9.22 -9.46
CA TRP A 102 -8.26 8.46 -8.42
C TRP A 102 -7.49 7.20 -8.02
N ALA A 103 -7.02 6.43 -8.98
CA ALA A 103 -6.22 5.24 -8.73
C ALA A 103 -4.90 5.58 -8.00
N LEU A 104 -4.20 6.61 -8.45
CA LEU A 104 -2.95 7.08 -7.85
C LEU A 104 -3.14 7.71 -6.47
N SER A 105 -4.28 8.37 -6.24
CA SER A 105 -4.64 8.85 -4.90
C SER A 105 -4.93 7.68 -3.97
N SER A 106 -5.59 6.63 -4.46
CA SER A 106 -5.81 5.39 -3.69
C SER A 106 -4.49 4.70 -3.34
N ILE A 107 -3.54 4.64 -4.27
CA ILE A 107 -2.18 4.16 -4.00
C ILE A 107 -1.54 4.99 -2.88
N LEU A 108 -1.52 6.33 -3.01
CA LEU A 108 -0.96 7.22 -1.98
C LEU A 108 -1.58 6.99 -0.59
N HIS A 109 -2.89 6.77 -0.50
CA HIS A 109 -3.55 6.44 0.77
C HIS A 109 -3.16 5.05 1.28
N GLY A 110 -2.93 4.08 0.39
CA GLY A 110 -2.35 2.78 0.70
C GLY A 110 -0.96 2.91 1.31
N GLU A 111 -0.06 3.67 0.68
CA GLU A 111 1.28 3.97 1.20
C GLU A 111 1.22 4.61 2.59
N GLN A 112 0.27 5.54 2.78
CA GLN A 112 0.06 6.17 4.08
C GLN A 112 -0.36 5.14 5.13
N GLY A 113 -1.23 4.19 4.77
CA GLY A 113 -1.61 3.06 5.62
C GLY A 113 -0.42 2.16 5.97
N ALA A 114 0.39 1.80 4.98
CA ALA A 114 1.60 0.98 5.16
C ALA A 114 2.60 1.69 6.10
N LEU A 115 2.85 2.98 5.88
CA LEU A 115 3.70 3.80 6.77
C LEU A 115 3.22 3.72 8.22
N ASN A 116 1.93 3.99 8.47
CA ASN A 116 1.38 3.99 9.81
C ASN A 116 1.39 2.60 10.45
N LEU A 117 1.17 1.55 9.66
CA LEU A 117 1.26 0.17 10.13
C LEU A 117 2.68 -0.18 10.54
N SER A 118 3.67 0.08 9.69
CA SER A 118 5.09 -0.20 9.97
C SER A 118 5.56 0.59 11.20
N ALA A 119 5.13 1.85 11.33
CA ALA A 119 5.41 2.66 12.52
C ALA A 119 4.77 2.04 13.78
N SER A 120 3.56 1.49 13.67
CA SER A 120 2.92 0.79 14.79
C SER A 120 3.65 -0.50 15.16
N LEU A 121 4.20 -1.22 14.18
CA LEU A 121 5.01 -2.42 14.41
C LEU A 121 6.32 -2.09 15.15
N CYS A 122 6.96 -0.96 14.82
CA CYS A 122 8.12 -0.46 15.57
C CYS A 122 7.82 -0.28 17.06
N HIS A 123 6.59 0.10 17.39
CA HIS A 123 6.17 0.40 18.76
C HIS A 123 5.86 -0.85 19.58
N ILE A 124 5.42 -1.94 18.93
CA ILE A 124 4.91 -3.13 19.64
C ILE A 124 5.78 -4.38 19.48
N LEU A 125 6.61 -4.51 18.44
CA LEU A 125 7.42 -5.71 18.22
C LEU A 125 8.54 -5.83 19.25
N ARG A 126 8.56 -6.96 19.96
CA ARG A 126 9.50 -7.19 21.05
C ARG A 126 10.87 -7.61 20.53
N ASP A 127 10.96 -8.36 19.45
CA ASP A 127 12.26 -8.75 18.85
C ASP A 127 13.00 -7.51 18.29
N PRO A 128 14.24 -7.22 18.73
CA PRO A 128 15.00 -6.09 18.19
C PRO A 128 15.24 -6.14 16.67
N GLY A 129 15.35 -7.33 16.08
CA GLY A 129 15.59 -7.51 14.65
C GLY A 129 14.34 -7.18 13.82
N ALA A 130 13.19 -7.64 14.29
CA ALA A 130 11.89 -7.30 13.70
C ALA A 130 11.57 -5.81 13.88
N GLN A 131 11.94 -5.21 15.01
CA GLN A 131 11.79 -3.77 15.25
C GLN A 131 12.66 -2.95 14.29
N GLU A 132 13.92 -3.36 14.06
CA GLU A 132 14.81 -2.72 13.09
C GLU A 132 14.27 -2.83 11.66
N TYR A 133 13.75 -4.00 11.28
CA TYR A 133 13.08 -4.20 9.99
C TYR A 133 11.89 -3.25 9.83
N ALA A 134 10.99 -3.21 10.82
CA ALA A 134 9.81 -2.34 10.77
C ALA A 134 10.22 -0.86 10.66
N ALA A 135 11.28 -0.45 11.36
CA ALA A 135 11.79 0.92 11.30
C ALA A 135 12.35 1.26 9.91
N ASN A 136 13.05 0.31 9.28
CA ASN A 136 13.49 0.47 7.90
C ASN A 136 12.28 0.62 6.97
N GLN A 137 11.31 -0.29 7.03
CA GLN A 137 10.11 -0.21 6.20
C GLN A 137 9.36 1.12 6.41
N THR A 138 9.17 1.58 7.65
CA THR A 138 8.57 2.90 7.93
C THR A 138 9.27 4.03 7.17
N ARG A 139 10.60 3.99 7.06
CA ARG A 139 11.35 5.00 6.33
C ARG A 139 11.11 4.91 4.82
N GLU A 140 10.97 3.72 4.28
CA GLU A 140 10.68 3.45 2.86
C GLU A 140 9.28 3.92 2.50
N GLU A 141 8.25 3.54 3.28
CA GLU A 141 6.89 4.01 3.04
C GLU A 141 6.77 5.54 3.15
N ALA A 142 7.56 6.17 4.02
CA ALA A 142 7.61 7.63 4.09
C ALA A 142 8.13 8.26 2.80
N ARG A 143 9.07 7.60 2.11
CA ARG A 143 9.55 8.01 0.80
C ARG A 143 8.46 7.79 -0.25
N HIS A 144 7.75 6.66 -0.22
CA HIS A 144 6.66 6.38 -1.15
C HIS A 144 5.54 7.41 -1.06
N VAL A 145 5.07 7.71 0.16
CA VAL A 145 4.07 8.76 0.43
C VAL A 145 4.54 10.10 -0.15
N THR A 146 5.79 10.48 0.12
CA THR A 146 6.36 11.74 -0.40
C THR A 146 6.39 11.77 -1.92
N ALA A 147 6.81 10.66 -2.55
CA ALA A 147 7.00 10.55 -3.99
C ALA A 147 5.67 10.57 -4.74
N PHE A 148 4.68 9.78 -4.31
CA PHE A 148 3.35 9.79 -4.90
C PHE A 148 2.63 11.12 -4.66
N ALA A 149 2.79 11.74 -3.48
CA ALA A 149 2.25 13.08 -3.23
C ALA A 149 2.84 14.12 -4.20
N LYS A 150 4.16 14.09 -4.44
CA LYS A 150 4.83 14.98 -5.41
C LYS A 150 4.40 14.73 -6.84
N TYR A 151 4.26 13.48 -7.26
CA TYR A 151 3.75 13.13 -8.59
C TYR A 151 2.33 13.67 -8.79
N VAL A 152 1.43 13.41 -7.85
CA VAL A 152 0.06 13.88 -7.92
C VAL A 152 0.00 15.42 -7.88
N GLN A 153 0.86 16.06 -7.10
CA GLN A 153 0.98 17.53 -7.08
C GLN A 153 1.45 18.08 -8.44
N ALA A 154 2.44 17.44 -9.07
CA ALA A 154 2.98 17.86 -10.37
C ALA A 154 1.95 17.76 -11.50
N ARG A 155 1.06 16.76 -11.43
CA ARG A 155 0.05 16.49 -12.47
C ARG A 155 -1.29 17.19 -12.21
N TRP A 156 -1.75 17.23 -10.96
CA TRP A 156 -3.10 17.73 -10.61
C TRP A 156 -3.13 18.72 -9.44
N GLY A 157 -1.98 19.07 -8.87
CA GLY A 157 -1.86 19.97 -7.72
C GLY A 157 -2.22 19.35 -6.36
N LYS A 158 -3.15 18.38 -6.30
CA LYS A 158 -3.55 17.70 -5.06
C LYS A 158 -4.15 16.30 -5.28
N PRO A 159 -4.06 15.38 -4.29
CA PRO A 159 -4.76 14.10 -4.34
C PRO A 159 -6.27 14.22 -4.13
N LEU A 160 -6.99 13.16 -4.50
CA LEU A 160 -8.41 12.97 -4.19
C LEU A 160 -8.58 12.32 -2.81
N PRO A 161 -9.76 12.46 -2.17
CA PRO A 161 -10.07 11.78 -0.91
C PRO A 161 -9.96 10.26 -1.03
N VAL A 162 -9.71 9.59 0.10
CA VAL A 162 -9.72 8.12 0.16
C VAL A 162 -11.14 7.60 -0.07
N GLY A 163 -11.26 6.53 -0.87
CA GLY A 163 -12.52 5.80 -1.01
C GLY A 163 -12.95 5.13 0.30
N THR A 164 -14.25 5.04 0.55
CA THR A 164 -14.79 4.51 1.82
C THR A 164 -14.34 3.07 2.08
N THR A 165 -14.29 2.22 1.06
CA THR A 165 -13.85 0.83 1.20
C THR A 165 -12.39 0.71 1.60
N LEU A 166 -11.48 1.36 0.84
CA LEU A 166 -10.06 1.32 1.14
C LEU A 166 -9.77 1.96 2.49
N GLY A 167 -10.35 3.13 2.76
CA GLY A 167 -10.17 3.83 4.03
C GLY A 167 -10.64 3.00 5.24
N GLY A 168 -11.77 2.30 5.10
CA GLY A 168 -12.28 1.37 6.12
C GLY A 168 -11.31 0.21 6.37
N LEU A 169 -10.92 -0.51 5.32
CA LEU A 169 -10.00 -1.65 5.43
C LEU A 169 -8.65 -1.25 6.03
N LEU A 170 -8.05 -0.14 5.56
CA LEU A 170 -6.80 0.37 6.12
C LEU A 170 -6.96 0.72 7.60
N THR A 171 -8.09 1.32 7.99
CA THR A 171 -8.38 1.63 9.39
C THR A 171 -8.43 0.36 10.24
N ASP A 172 -9.09 -0.70 9.76
CA ASP A 172 -9.23 -1.97 10.48
C ASP A 172 -7.87 -2.66 10.63
N ILE A 173 -7.06 -2.72 9.56
CA ILE A 173 -5.73 -3.31 9.58
C ILE A 173 -4.79 -2.52 10.52
N VAL A 174 -4.70 -1.20 10.35
CA VAL A 174 -3.78 -0.35 11.13
C VAL A 174 -4.14 -0.33 12.61
N ARG A 175 -5.44 -0.38 12.95
CA ARG A 175 -5.91 -0.35 14.35
C ARG A 175 -6.01 -1.72 15.00
N ALA A 176 -5.84 -2.81 14.25
CA ALA A 176 -5.88 -4.17 14.81
C ALA A 176 -4.88 -4.32 15.97
N PRO A 177 -5.31 -4.79 17.16
CA PRO A 177 -4.37 -5.15 18.22
C PRO A 177 -3.59 -6.43 17.92
N GLU A 178 -4.12 -7.29 17.04
CA GLU A 178 -3.50 -8.55 16.65
C GLU A 178 -2.42 -8.33 15.58
N VAL A 179 -1.20 -8.81 15.83
CA VAL A 179 -0.07 -8.70 14.90
C VAL A 179 -0.34 -9.46 13.61
N TYR A 180 -0.95 -10.65 13.69
CA TYR A 180 -1.25 -11.45 12.49
C TYR A 180 -2.20 -10.71 11.54
N LYS A 181 -3.17 -9.93 12.05
CA LYS A 181 -4.07 -9.16 11.19
C LYS A 181 -3.33 -8.06 10.43
N LYS A 182 -2.36 -7.41 11.07
CA LYS A 182 -1.47 -6.42 10.43
C LYS A 182 -0.66 -7.05 9.32
N ILE A 183 -0.02 -8.19 9.61
CA ILE A 183 0.85 -8.88 8.66
C ILE A 183 0.06 -9.42 7.47
N VAL A 184 -1.01 -10.17 7.73
CA VAL A 184 -1.84 -10.76 6.66
C VAL A 184 -2.55 -9.67 5.85
N GLY A 185 -3.12 -8.67 6.52
CA GLY A 185 -3.88 -7.61 5.89
C GLY A 185 -3.02 -6.66 5.06
N MET A 186 -1.94 -6.13 5.64
CA MET A 186 -1.08 -5.17 4.92
C MET A 186 -0.04 -5.86 4.06
N GLN A 187 0.85 -6.62 4.70
CA GLN A 187 2.09 -7.09 4.07
C GLN A 187 1.86 -8.19 3.03
N MET A 188 0.89 -9.06 3.26
CA MET A 188 0.58 -10.14 2.33
C MET A 188 -0.47 -9.75 1.29
N LEU A 189 -1.49 -8.98 1.68
CA LEU A 189 -2.61 -8.63 0.80
C LEU A 189 -2.51 -7.25 0.18
N VAL A 190 -2.52 -6.16 0.96
CA VAL A 190 -2.51 -4.79 0.40
C VAL A 190 -1.24 -4.54 -0.41
N GLU A 191 -0.06 -4.79 0.16
CA GLU A 191 1.24 -4.65 -0.51
C GLU A 191 1.38 -5.65 -1.68
N GLY A 192 0.91 -6.88 -1.51
CA GLY A 192 0.89 -7.89 -2.58
C GLY A 192 0.07 -7.47 -3.80
N LEU A 193 -1.08 -6.83 -3.58
CA LEU A 193 -1.92 -6.26 -4.65
C LEU A 193 -1.32 -4.97 -5.23
N ALA A 194 -0.73 -4.12 -4.38
CA ALA A 194 -0.05 -2.90 -4.78
C ALA A 194 1.08 -3.19 -5.77
N MET A 195 1.87 -4.24 -5.53
CA MET A 195 2.89 -4.71 -6.46
C MET A 195 2.35 -5.03 -7.86
N GLY A 196 1.16 -5.62 -7.97
CA GLY A 196 0.50 -5.84 -9.26
C GLY A 196 0.09 -4.53 -9.95
N ALA A 197 -0.37 -3.55 -9.18
CA ALA A 197 -0.69 -2.22 -9.68
C ALA A 197 0.58 -1.47 -10.14
N PHE A 198 1.66 -1.50 -9.38
CA PHE A 198 2.94 -0.89 -9.76
C PHE A 198 3.53 -1.53 -11.01
N ALA A 199 3.52 -2.85 -11.11
CA ALA A 199 3.97 -3.56 -12.31
C ALA A 199 3.16 -3.15 -13.55
N THR A 200 1.85 -2.92 -13.38
CA THR A 200 0.98 -2.45 -14.46
C THR A 200 1.33 -1.02 -14.87
N LEU A 201 1.50 -0.10 -13.91
CA LEU A 201 1.87 1.28 -14.16
C LEU A 201 3.25 1.39 -14.83
N TYR A 202 4.23 0.64 -14.33
CA TYR A 202 5.57 0.54 -14.91
C TYR A 202 5.54 0.04 -16.36
N ALA A 203 4.74 -0.99 -16.64
CA ALA A 203 4.72 -1.62 -17.96
C ALA A 203 3.87 -0.87 -19.00
N LYS A 204 2.89 -0.07 -18.56
CA LYS A 204 1.82 0.44 -19.44
C LYS A 204 1.62 1.94 -19.40
N SER A 205 2.08 2.67 -18.38
CA SER A 205 1.83 4.11 -18.33
C SER A 205 2.52 4.83 -19.49
N ASN A 206 1.82 5.80 -20.05
CA ASN A 206 2.36 6.70 -21.07
C ASN A 206 3.17 7.86 -20.46
N ASP A 207 3.08 8.11 -19.15
CA ASP A 207 3.84 9.15 -18.48
C ASP A 207 5.21 8.61 -18.03
N PRO A 208 6.32 9.04 -18.63
CA PRO A 208 7.65 8.54 -18.28
C PRO A 208 8.03 8.78 -16.82
N LEU A 209 7.52 9.86 -16.21
CA LEU A 209 7.75 10.16 -14.80
C LEU A 209 7.07 9.12 -13.90
N LEU A 210 5.86 8.67 -14.26
CA LEU A 210 5.15 7.64 -13.50
C LEU A 210 5.84 6.28 -13.64
N VAL A 211 6.29 5.94 -14.85
CA VAL A 211 7.08 4.72 -15.09
C VAL A 211 8.35 4.74 -14.22
N LYS A 212 9.06 5.88 -14.17
CA LYS A 212 10.25 6.02 -13.34
C LYS A 212 9.95 5.92 -11.85
N LEU A 213 8.90 6.61 -11.38
CA LEU A 213 8.46 6.56 -9.99
C LEU A 213 8.16 5.12 -9.55
N THR A 214 7.32 4.42 -10.32
CA THR A 214 6.93 3.05 -10.00
C THR A 214 8.09 2.07 -10.08
N GLN A 215 9.05 2.28 -10.98
CA GLN A 215 10.31 1.51 -10.98
C GLN A 215 11.06 1.65 -9.65
N LEU A 216 11.19 2.88 -9.12
CA LEU A 216 11.90 3.16 -7.87
C LEU A 216 11.17 2.58 -6.65
N VAL A 217 9.85 2.75 -6.58
CA VAL A 217 9.04 2.16 -5.50
C VAL A 217 9.15 0.64 -5.50
N MET A 218 9.06 0.01 -6.69
CA MET A 218 9.18 -1.45 -6.81
C MET A 218 10.53 -2.02 -6.35
N THR A 219 11.61 -1.23 -6.28
CA THR A 219 12.87 -1.74 -5.72
C THR A 219 12.81 -1.95 -4.21
N ASP A 220 12.00 -1.15 -3.51
CA ASP A 220 11.79 -1.29 -2.07
C ASP A 220 10.77 -2.39 -1.78
N GLU A 221 9.63 -2.38 -2.49
CA GLU A 221 8.53 -3.34 -2.34
C GLU A 221 8.91 -4.81 -2.61
N ALA A 222 9.95 -5.04 -3.43
CA ALA A 222 10.51 -6.36 -3.66
C ALA A 222 11.03 -7.04 -2.37
N PHE A 223 11.12 -6.29 -1.26
CA PHE A 223 11.57 -6.77 0.04
C PHE A 223 10.51 -6.69 1.13
N HIS A 224 9.48 -5.85 0.99
CA HIS A 224 8.42 -5.67 2.00
C HIS A 224 7.63 -6.95 2.24
N HIS A 225 7.14 -7.59 1.17
CA HIS A 225 6.41 -8.86 1.27
C HIS A 225 7.18 -10.01 1.96
N LYS A 226 8.52 -9.92 2.07
CA LYS A 226 9.34 -10.97 2.69
C LYS A 226 9.07 -11.09 4.20
N PHE A 227 8.70 -10.01 4.88
CA PHE A 227 8.38 -10.07 6.31
C PHE A 227 7.11 -10.88 6.56
N GLY A 228 6.05 -10.63 5.77
CA GLY A 228 4.84 -11.46 5.81
C GLY A 228 5.09 -12.90 5.40
N LYS A 229 5.98 -13.13 4.42
CA LYS A 229 6.38 -14.49 4.02
C LYS A 229 7.11 -15.25 5.14
N ILE A 230 8.08 -14.63 5.81
CA ILE A 230 8.79 -15.26 6.93
C ILE A 230 7.81 -15.61 8.05
N TRP A 231 6.87 -14.71 8.35
CA TRP A 231 5.81 -14.97 9.33
C TRP A 231 4.99 -16.20 8.92
N ALA A 232 4.54 -16.25 7.67
CA ALA A 232 3.73 -17.34 7.14
C ALA A 232 4.47 -18.68 7.20
N ASP A 233 5.72 -18.72 6.72
CA ASP A 233 6.55 -19.94 6.69
C ASP A 233 6.79 -20.52 8.10
N ARG A 234 6.85 -19.67 9.13
CA ARG A 234 7.15 -20.09 10.51
C ARG A 234 5.91 -20.26 11.38
N THR A 235 4.81 -19.59 11.05
CA THR A 235 3.57 -19.62 11.84
C THR A 235 2.58 -20.65 11.29
N ILE A 236 2.27 -20.60 9.99
CA ILE A 236 1.17 -21.39 9.38
C ILE A 236 1.33 -22.90 9.60
N PRO A 237 2.51 -23.52 9.42
CA PRO A 237 2.67 -24.97 9.62
C PRO A 237 2.41 -25.45 11.06
N ASN A 238 2.40 -24.53 12.02
CA ASN A 238 2.28 -24.80 13.45
C ASN A 238 0.90 -24.40 14.03
N LEU A 239 -0.06 -24.05 13.16
CA LEU A 239 -1.41 -23.66 13.57
C LEU A 239 -2.30 -24.88 13.86
N SER A 240 -3.21 -24.71 14.81
CA SER A 240 -4.39 -25.60 14.86
C SER A 240 -5.33 -25.29 13.69
N GLN A 241 -6.23 -26.22 13.36
CA GLN A 241 -7.24 -25.99 12.32
C GLN A 241 -8.10 -24.75 12.62
N GLU A 242 -8.40 -24.51 13.90
CA GLU A 242 -9.18 -23.34 14.32
C GLU A 242 -8.42 -22.04 14.06
N GLU A 243 -7.13 -21.97 14.42
CA GLU A 243 -6.29 -20.80 14.18
C GLU A 243 -6.09 -20.54 12.69
N GLN A 244 -5.92 -21.61 11.90
CA GLN A 244 -5.82 -21.53 10.45
C GLN A 244 -7.10 -20.91 9.85
N ASN A 245 -8.28 -21.41 10.23
CA ASN A 245 -9.55 -20.87 9.73
C ASN A 245 -9.68 -19.36 10.03
N ILE A 246 -9.29 -18.92 11.23
CA ILE A 246 -9.35 -17.49 11.62
C ILE A 246 -8.46 -16.62 10.71
N ILE A 247 -7.25 -17.09 10.40
CA ILE A 247 -6.31 -16.36 9.53
C ILE A 247 -6.81 -16.36 8.08
N GLU A 248 -7.31 -17.50 7.59
CA GLU A 248 -7.81 -17.63 6.22
C GLU A 248 -9.08 -16.80 6.00
N ASP A 249 -10.00 -16.79 6.97
CA ASP A 249 -11.21 -15.95 6.93
C ASP A 249 -10.85 -14.47 6.88
N TRP A 250 -9.88 -14.03 7.69
CA TRP A 250 -9.39 -12.64 7.66
C TRP A 250 -8.75 -12.28 6.31
N ALA A 251 -7.94 -13.18 5.76
CA ALA A 251 -7.33 -12.97 4.46
C ALA A 251 -8.40 -12.88 3.35
N ALA A 252 -9.40 -13.77 3.39
CA ALA A 252 -10.51 -13.78 2.45
C ALA A 252 -11.34 -12.50 2.55
N GLU A 253 -11.65 -12.03 3.76
CA GLU A 253 -12.38 -10.78 4.01
C GLU A 253 -11.65 -9.57 3.42
N CYS A 254 -10.35 -9.42 3.72
CA CYS A 254 -9.52 -8.35 3.17
C CYS A 254 -9.50 -8.38 1.63
N PHE A 255 -9.27 -9.55 1.04
CA PHE A 255 -9.20 -9.71 -0.41
C PHE A 255 -10.55 -9.43 -1.09
N GLN A 256 -11.65 -9.98 -0.58
CA GLN A 256 -12.99 -9.77 -1.11
C GLN A 256 -13.42 -8.31 -1.03
N THR A 257 -13.09 -7.64 0.08
CA THR A 257 -13.37 -6.21 0.29
C THR A 257 -12.77 -5.37 -0.83
N LEU A 258 -11.50 -5.62 -1.18
CA LEU A 258 -10.82 -4.93 -2.28
C LEU A 258 -11.35 -5.36 -3.65
N LEU A 259 -11.44 -6.66 -3.91
CA LEU A 259 -11.83 -7.23 -5.20
C LEU A 259 -13.20 -6.72 -5.67
N PHE A 260 -14.20 -6.76 -4.80
CA PHE A 260 -15.56 -6.37 -5.17
C PHE A 260 -15.75 -4.85 -5.33
N ASN A 261 -14.73 -4.06 -5.01
CA ASN A 261 -14.79 -2.60 -5.07
C ASN A 261 -13.78 -1.96 -6.04
N LEU A 262 -13.01 -2.77 -6.79
CA LEU A 262 -11.95 -2.30 -7.70
C LEU A 262 -12.42 -1.25 -8.73
N VAL A 263 -13.66 -1.37 -9.21
CA VAL A 263 -14.23 -0.49 -10.25
C VAL A 263 -15.56 0.13 -9.82
N ASN A 264 -15.82 0.23 -8.52
CA ASN A 264 -17.10 0.74 -8.02
C ASN A 264 -17.26 2.25 -8.36
N PRO A 265 -18.20 2.61 -9.26
CA PRO A 265 -18.40 4.01 -9.65
C PRO A 265 -18.92 4.87 -8.49
N GLU A 266 -19.58 4.28 -7.50
CA GLU A 266 -20.06 5.01 -6.32
C GLU A 266 -18.91 5.70 -5.56
N GLN A 267 -17.71 5.12 -5.57
CA GLN A 267 -16.55 5.74 -4.91
C GLN A 267 -15.96 6.89 -5.73
N LYS A 268 -16.19 6.90 -7.04
CA LYS A 268 -15.64 7.87 -8.00
C LYS A 268 -16.56 9.08 -8.25
N GLN A 269 -17.58 9.31 -7.41
CA GLN A 269 -18.54 10.41 -7.54
C GLN A 269 -17.88 11.79 -7.68
N VAL A 270 -16.78 12.02 -6.96
CA VAL A 270 -16.02 13.28 -7.00
C VAL A 270 -15.51 13.64 -8.40
N ILE A 271 -15.40 12.65 -9.28
CA ILE A 271 -14.86 12.79 -10.63
C ILE A 271 -15.97 13.08 -11.64
N TYR A 272 -17.06 12.30 -11.58
CA TYR A 272 -18.10 12.28 -12.62
C TYR A 272 -18.87 13.60 -12.75
N GLY A 273 -19.07 14.31 -11.64
CA GLY A 273 -19.82 15.57 -11.63
C GLY A 273 -19.23 16.64 -12.55
N GLU A 274 -17.91 16.67 -12.74
CA GLU A 274 -17.24 17.62 -13.63
C GLU A 274 -17.59 17.39 -15.11
N PHE A 275 -17.99 16.17 -15.46
CA PHE A 275 -18.34 15.76 -16.82
C PHE A 275 -19.86 15.70 -17.05
N GLY A 276 -20.67 16.12 -16.07
CA GLY A 276 -22.12 15.99 -16.13
C GLY A 276 -22.61 14.54 -16.13
N LEU A 277 -21.77 13.61 -15.66
CA LEU A 277 -22.08 12.18 -15.59
C LEU A 277 -22.73 11.85 -14.23
N ASP A 278 -23.81 11.07 -14.29
CA ASP A 278 -24.52 10.55 -13.12
C ASP A 278 -23.99 9.13 -12.84
N TRP A 279 -23.38 8.92 -11.68
CA TRP A 279 -22.76 7.63 -11.34
C TRP A 279 -23.76 6.47 -11.27
N GLN A 280 -25.05 6.77 -11.12
CA GLN A 280 -26.12 5.76 -11.07
C GLN A 280 -26.62 5.31 -12.44
N LYS A 281 -26.21 5.98 -13.53
CA LYS A 281 -26.73 5.76 -14.89
C LYS A 281 -25.63 5.35 -15.87
#